data_AF-A0AAU9I9G5-F1
#
_entry.id   AF-A0AAU9I9G5-F1
#
_cell.length_a   1.000
_cell.length_b   1.000
_cell.length_c   1.000
_cell.angle_alpha   90.00
_cell.angle_beta   90.00
_cell.angle_gamma   90.00
#
_symmetry.space_group_name_H-M   'P 1'
#
loop_
_entity.id
_entity.type
_entity.pdbx_description
1 polymer ?
#
loop_
_entity_poly.entity_id
_entity_poly.type
_entity_poly.pdbx_seq_one_letter_code
_entity_poly.pdbx_strand_id
1 'polypeptide(L)'
;MLKSSIVRSFAEKASKIIENELYNNPHFERAFPHLAKKLDEVKVTGSEPSWGDSLFYKGKGRPLKEHDAIHEDEKNFYEGYRAPAGPLKWMSKEEKERIHNQIDYKMDQLEKTGLSREEILYNKPGGLSLSEDPVFQYLRYNRDAREMMVKPGEEFTVQKVIDYALRQDTGIDRSRAALPKDEIYEHEVPDSYDYEVAAGKLYPNKIQPYDYYYKHGWKSKVGTYNRYFRYGGQMYPEPVWTRDRTRRRNMREVNLDDIDYKNTEFLAQFMTPAGLIKNRWQTRLKAKTQRRVARAIKHARNLNLFPFTGYILPPHKMNLVPIHMQNYNNMVIHSETGTVFSKKYEAEVTRLNEIEYPNTIEKAAQRFKFDSTEDDIVNTMKKFSELIDVDIQWIPSKQQVRILEAQEYLKTKQGEGQKMLEELKQKIKVPSSFDIASIFVKEKAASVELLQEKPTEEPPRKNVLNLWEEINEIKKSVGIEPSHPKWVEELVSPTPIQPI
;
A
#
# COMPACT_ATOMS: atom_id res chain seq x y z
N MET A 1 32.35 38.06 6.26
CA MET A 1 33.19 36.83 6.28
C MET A 1 32.43 35.56 6.67
N LEU A 2 31.49 35.59 7.64
CA LEU A 2 30.69 34.41 8.01
C LEU A 2 29.76 33.89 6.90
N LYS A 3 29.07 34.78 6.16
CA LYS A 3 28.22 34.36 5.01
C LYS A 3 29.02 33.66 3.90
N SER A 4 30.26 34.07 3.65
CA SER A 4 31.12 33.44 2.63
C SER A 4 31.68 32.07 3.07
N SER A 5 31.91 31.84 4.37
CA SER A 5 32.35 30.51 4.83
C SER A 5 31.19 29.50 4.84
N ILE A 6 29.98 29.94 5.22
CA ILE A 6 28.78 29.10 5.19
C ILE A 6 28.46 28.68 3.75
N VAL A 7 28.47 29.62 2.80
CA VAL A 7 28.23 29.32 1.37
C VAL A 7 29.30 28.37 0.81
N ARG A 8 30.59 28.54 1.16
CA ARG A 8 31.65 27.60 0.76
C ARG A 8 31.46 26.22 1.36
N SER A 9 31.14 26.13 2.66
CA SER A 9 30.91 24.84 3.33
C SER A 9 29.70 24.08 2.76
N PHE A 10 28.65 24.80 2.36
CA PHE A 10 27.49 24.22 1.70
C PHE A 10 27.84 23.71 0.30
N ALA A 11 28.61 24.48 -0.47
CA ALA A 11 29.10 24.07 -1.78
C ALA A 11 30.01 22.82 -1.70
N GLU A 12 30.89 22.74 -0.70
CA GLU A 12 31.74 21.57 -0.45
C GLU A 12 30.95 20.33 -0.03
N LYS A 13 29.90 20.50 0.79
CA LYS A 13 29.01 19.38 1.16
C LYS A 13 28.22 18.90 -0.06
N ALA A 14 27.67 19.82 -0.84
CA ALA A 14 26.93 19.51 -2.06
C ALA A 14 27.82 18.83 -3.12
N SER A 15 29.07 19.27 -3.29
CA SER A 15 30.01 18.64 -4.22
C SER A 15 30.33 17.21 -3.81
N LYS A 16 30.60 16.97 -2.51
CA LYS A 16 30.83 15.62 -1.98
C LYS A 16 29.63 14.69 -2.15
N ILE A 17 28.41 15.21 -2.00
CA ILE A 17 27.18 14.44 -2.25
C ILE A 17 27.15 14.01 -3.71
N ILE A 18 27.33 14.95 -4.64
CA ILE A 18 27.29 14.67 -6.08
C ILE A 18 28.39 13.69 -6.48
N GLU A 19 29.61 13.86 -5.97
CA GLU A 19 30.72 12.91 -6.19
C GLU A 19 30.35 11.51 -5.70
N ASN A 20 29.82 11.38 -4.49
CA ASN A 20 29.42 10.08 -3.94
C ASN A 20 28.33 9.40 -4.78
N GLU A 21 27.35 10.17 -5.28
CA GLU A 21 26.30 9.65 -6.15
C GLU A 21 26.82 9.27 -7.54
N LEU A 22 27.72 10.06 -8.13
CA LEU A 22 28.26 9.78 -9.45
C LEU A 22 28.98 8.42 -9.50
N TYR A 23 29.66 8.04 -8.42
CA TYR A 23 30.39 6.77 -8.33
C TYR A 23 29.53 5.58 -7.88
N ASN A 24 28.46 5.80 -7.13
CA ASN A 24 27.69 4.69 -6.52
C ASN A 24 26.29 4.49 -7.12
N ASN A 25 25.74 5.48 -7.81
CA ASN A 25 24.38 5.42 -8.34
C ASN A 25 24.39 5.07 -9.85
N PRO A 26 24.00 3.85 -10.24
CA PRO A 26 23.91 3.48 -11.66
C PRO A 26 22.82 4.25 -12.41
N HIS A 27 21.87 4.88 -11.70
CA HIS A 27 20.76 5.66 -12.26
C HIS A 27 20.89 7.16 -11.95
N PHE A 28 22.13 7.68 -11.93
CA PHE A 28 22.43 9.08 -11.66
C PHE A 28 21.59 10.06 -12.50
N GLU A 29 21.37 9.76 -13.78
CA GLU A 29 20.58 10.61 -14.69
C GLU A 29 19.14 10.79 -14.24
N ARG A 30 18.52 9.75 -13.67
CA ARG A 30 17.14 9.80 -13.16
C ARG A 30 17.04 10.57 -11.85
N ALA A 31 18.10 10.54 -11.03
CA ALA A 31 18.19 11.29 -9.80
C ALA A 31 18.45 12.78 -10.04
N PHE A 32 19.36 13.12 -10.97
CA PHE A 32 19.77 14.48 -11.28
C PHE A 32 19.65 14.79 -12.78
N PRO A 33 18.43 14.89 -13.34
CA PRO A 33 18.24 15.10 -14.78
C PRO A 33 18.81 16.44 -15.28
N HIS A 34 18.96 17.42 -14.38
CA HIS A 34 19.54 18.72 -14.67
C HIS A 34 21.07 18.72 -14.76
N LEU A 35 21.76 17.76 -14.12
CA LEU A 35 23.22 17.61 -14.16
C LEU A 35 23.67 16.61 -15.23
N ALA A 36 22.84 15.62 -15.56
CA ALA A 36 23.15 14.56 -16.51
C ALA A 36 23.67 15.10 -17.86
N LYS A 37 23.06 16.16 -18.40
CA LYS A 37 23.48 16.76 -19.69
C LYS A 37 24.91 17.32 -19.70
N LYS A 38 25.54 17.50 -18.54
CA LYS A 38 26.87 18.13 -18.40
C LYS A 38 27.98 17.13 -18.09
N LEU A 39 27.64 15.88 -17.80
CA LEU A 39 28.58 14.87 -17.31
C LEU A 39 28.54 13.65 -18.23
N ASP A 40 29.71 13.05 -18.47
CA ASP A 40 29.81 11.79 -19.20
C ASP A 40 29.32 10.63 -18.32
N GLU A 41 28.74 9.60 -18.94
CA GLU A 41 28.28 8.40 -18.23
C GLU A 41 29.46 7.67 -17.58
N VAL A 42 29.44 7.55 -16.25
CA VAL A 42 30.41 6.76 -15.49
C VAL A 42 29.80 5.39 -15.18
N LYS A 43 30.44 4.31 -15.66
CA LYS A 43 30.04 2.95 -15.30
C LYS A 43 30.58 2.59 -13.92
N VAL A 44 29.69 2.29 -12.99
CA VAL A 44 30.05 1.77 -11.66
C VAL A 44 30.61 0.36 -11.79
N THR A 45 31.87 0.16 -11.43
CA THR A 45 32.48 -1.18 -11.31
C THR A 45 32.47 -1.62 -9.85
N GLY A 46 31.87 -2.77 -9.57
CA GLY A 46 31.90 -3.36 -8.23
C GLY A 46 33.25 -4.05 -7.97
N SER A 47 33.84 -3.82 -6.79
CA SER A 47 34.97 -4.61 -6.30
C SER A 47 34.49 -5.83 -5.52
N GLU A 48 35.20 -6.96 -5.64
CA GLU A 48 34.92 -8.13 -4.81
C GLU A 48 35.48 -7.90 -3.39
N PRO A 49 34.65 -8.04 -2.33
CA PRO A 49 35.13 -7.85 -0.97
C PRO A 49 36.08 -8.98 -0.55
N SER A 50 36.96 -8.69 0.41
CA SER A 50 37.78 -9.71 1.05
C SER A 50 36.89 -10.77 1.73
N TRP A 51 37.40 -11.99 1.92
CA TRP A 51 36.62 -13.05 2.57
C TRP A 51 36.10 -12.64 3.95
N GLY A 52 36.93 -11.97 4.76
CA GLY A 52 36.55 -11.52 6.11
C GLY A 52 35.45 -10.47 6.07
N ASP A 53 35.61 -9.44 5.23
CA ASP A 53 34.59 -8.39 5.08
C ASP A 53 33.30 -8.99 4.52
N SER A 54 33.42 -9.95 3.61
CA SER A 54 32.29 -10.64 2.97
C SER A 54 31.33 -11.29 3.99
N LEU A 55 31.77 -11.59 5.22
CA LEU A 55 30.93 -12.15 6.29
C LEU A 55 29.85 -11.18 6.78
N PHE A 56 30.10 -9.87 6.71
CA PHE A 56 29.16 -8.82 7.13
C PHE A 56 28.16 -8.44 6.03
N TYR A 57 28.40 -8.85 4.79
CA TYR A 57 27.49 -8.58 3.68
C TYR A 57 26.26 -9.50 3.75
N LYS A 58 25.12 -8.95 3.34
CA LYS A 58 23.89 -9.70 3.14
C LYS A 58 23.89 -10.33 1.75
N GLY A 59 23.31 -11.52 1.61
CA GLY A 59 23.13 -12.17 0.31
C GLY A 59 22.19 -11.36 -0.59
N LYS A 60 22.41 -11.42 -1.91
CA LYS A 60 21.44 -10.92 -2.88
C LYS A 60 20.13 -11.69 -2.69
N GLY A 61 19.01 -10.95 -2.75
CA GLY A 61 17.68 -11.54 -2.67
C GLY A 61 17.38 -12.45 -3.85
N ARG A 62 16.13 -12.90 -3.93
CA ARG A 62 15.61 -13.59 -5.12
C ARG A 62 15.63 -12.63 -6.32
N PRO A 63 15.77 -13.16 -7.54
CA PRO A 63 15.41 -12.37 -8.71
C PRO A 63 13.94 -11.96 -8.59
N LEU A 64 13.72 -10.65 -8.57
CA LEU A 64 12.38 -10.07 -8.58
C LEU A 64 11.78 -10.13 -9.98
N LYS A 65 10.45 -10.00 -10.07
CA LYS A 65 9.81 -9.72 -11.37
C LYS A 65 10.31 -8.36 -11.86
N GLU A 66 10.28 -8.15 -13.18
CA GLU A 66 10.83 -6.96 -13.80
C GLU A 66 10.30 -5.65 -13.19
N HIS A 67 8.98 -5.54 -12.98
CA HIS A 67 8.37 -4.35 -12.37
C HIS A 67 8.79 -4.15 -10.90
N ASP A 68 8.84 -5.23 -10.11
CA ASP A 68 9.28 -5.18 -8.72
C ASP A 68 10.77 -4.81 -8.63
N ALA A 69 11.59 -5.30 -9.56
CA ALA A 69 13.01 -4.95 -9.67
C ALA A 69 13.21 -3.47 -10.00
N ILE A 70 12.47 -2.97 -11.00
CA ILE A 70 12.49 -1.54 -11.37
C ILE A 70 12.11 -0.71 -10.14
N HIS A 71 11.01 -1.06 -9.46
CA HIS A 71 10.55 -0.34 -8.28
C HIS A 71 11.56 -0.39 -7.11
N GLU A 72 12.15 -1.56 -6.86
CA GLU A 72 13.21 -1.73 -5.87
C GLU A 72 14.42 -0.83 -6.20
N ASP A 73 14.80 -0.70 -7.47
CA ASP A 73 15.85 0.20 -7.93
C ASP A 73 15.45 1.68 -7.78
N GLU A 74 14.19 2.05 -8.03
CA GLU A 74 13.71 3.41 -7.77
C GLU A 74 13.89 3.77 -6.29
N LYS A 75 13.43 2.89 -5.39
CA LYS A 75 13.57 3.05 -3.93
C LYS A 75 15.03 3.11 -3.50
N ASN A 76 15.89 2.29 -4.10
CA ASN A 76 17.31 2.25 -3.78
C ASN A 76 18.03 3.56 -4.16
N PHE A 77 17.69 4.13 -5.33
CA PHE A 77 18.59 5.06 -6.01
C PHE A 77 18.04 6.46 -6.26
N TYR A 78 16.74 6.64 -6.52
CA TYR A 78 16.26 7.94 -7.00
C TYR A 78 14.91 8.44 -6.47
N GLU A 79 14.14 7.63 -5.75
CA GLU A 79 12.86 8.08 -5.15
C GLU A 79 13.07 9.29 -4.24
N GLY A 80 14.01 9.20 -3.28
CA GLY A 80 14.24 10.27 -2.32
C GLY A 80 14.73 11.59 -2.93
N TYR A 81 15.31 11.59 -4.13
CA TYR A 81 15.72 12.83 -4.80
C TYR A 81 14.56 13.58 -5.46
N ARG A 82 13.45 12.89 -5.72
CA ARG A 82 12.20 13.52 -6.19
C ARG A 82 11.37 14.06 -5.04
N ALA A 83 11.60 13.54 -3.84
CA ALA A 83 10.93 13.97 -2.62
C ALA A 83 11.38 15.38 -2.17
N PRO A 84 10.48 16.19 -1.60
CA PRO A 84 10.83 17.52 -1.08
C PRO A 84 11.87 17.47 0.06
N ALA A 85 11.83 16.45 0.90
CA ALA A 85 12.72 16.29 2.05
C ALA A 85 14.11 15.70 1.68
N GLY A 86 14.24 15.14 0.46
CA GLY A 86 15.43 14.42 0.03
C GLY A 86 15.48 12.96 0.53
N PRO A 87 16.52 12.21 0.11
CA PRO A 87 16.72 10.82 0.54
C PRO A 87 17.18 10.73 2.00
N LEU A 88 16.83 9.64 2.68
CA LEU A 88 17.15 9.41 4.10
C LEU A 88 18.64 9.60 4.45
N LYS A 89 19.55 9.18 3.56
CA LYS A 89 21.01 9.31 3.77
C LYS A 89 21.52 10.75 3.89
N TRP A 90 20.85 11.71 3.26
CA TRP A 90 21.26 13.12 3.24
C TRP A 90 20.28 14.06 3.97
N MET A 91 19.24 13.49 4.59
CA MET A 91 18.20 14.22 5.32
C MET A 91 18.77 14.93 6.57
N SER A 92 18.25 16.13 6.88
CA SER A 92 18.63 16.86 8.10
C SER A 92 18.12 16.14 9.35
N LYS A 93 18.86 16.26 10.46
CA LYS A 93 18.46 15.66 11.73
C LYS A 93 17.13 16.22 12.25
N GLU A 94 16.90 17.52 12.06
CA GLU A 94 15.66 18.19 12.43
C GLU A 94 14.44 17.62 11.70
N GLU A 95 14.54 17.38 10.39
CA GLU A 95 13.42 16.83 9.62
C GLU A 95 13.18 15.36 10.00
N LYS A 96 14.24 14.58 10.25
CA LYS A 96 14.09 13.22 10.81
C LYS A 96 13.34 13.24 12.14
N GLU A 97 13.73 14.11 13.07
CA GLU A 97 13.08 14.26 14.37
C GLU A 97 11.61 14.67 14.23
N ARG A 98 11.32 15.62 13.34
CA ARG A 98 9.94 16.01 13.01
C ARG A 98 9.09 14.83 12.56
N ILE A 99 9.61 14.00 11.65
CA ILE A 99 8.91 12.81 11.13
C ILE A 99 8.77 11.75 12.22
N HIS A 100 9.79 11.53 13.05
CA HIS A 100 9.70 10.63 14.19
C HIS A 100 8.60 11.02 15.17
N ASN A 101 8.46 12.32 15.48
CA ASN A 101 7.40 12.79 16.38
C ASN A 101 6.00 12.61 15.76
N GLN A 102 5.86 12.77 14.43
CA GLN A 102 4.62 12.47 13.73
C GLN A 102 4.29 10.97 13.79
N ILE A 103 5.29 10.10 13.66
CA ILE A 103 5.16 8.65 13.85
C ILE A 103 4.71 8.35 15.28
N ASP A 104 5.37 8.93 16.29
CA ASP A 104 5.04 8.72 17.71
C ASP A 104 3.56 9.08 17.97
N TYR A 105 3.12 10.24 17.46
CA TYR A 105 1.73 10.67 17.56
C TYR A 105 0.77 9.67 16.90
N LYS A 106 1.06 9.23 15.68
CA LYS A 106 0.18 8.29 14.96
C LYS A 106 0.14 6.91 15.63
N MET A 107 1.27 6.40 16.10
CA MET A 107 1.33 5.13 16.83
C MET A 107 0.51 5.19 18.12
N ASP A 108 0.58 6.30 18.86
CA ASP A 108 -0.23 6.51 20.07
C ASP A 108 -1.74 6.54 19.76
N GLN A 109 -2.14 7.18 18.66
CA GLN A 109 -3.54 7.15 18.21
C GLN A 109 -4.01 5.73 17.88
N LEU A 110 -3.18 4.94 17.20
CA LEU A 110 -3.50 3.55 16.86
C LEU A 110 -3.61 2.69 18.12
N GLU A 111 -2.68 2.82 19.06
CA GLU A 111 -2.71 2.06 20.31
C GLU A 111 -3.93 2.39 21.17
N LYS A 112 -4.35 3.66 21.22
CA LYS A 112 -5.56 4.11 21.92
C LYS A 112 -6.84 3.46 21.42
N THR A 113 -6.86 2.96 20.17
CA THR A 113 -8.03 2.22 19.67
C THR A 113 -8.21 0.88 20.37
N GLY A 114 -7.14 0.30 20.94
CA GLY A 114 -7.15 -1.04 21.55
C GLY A 114 -7.33 -2.19 20.55
N LEU A 115 -7.31 -1.90 19.24
CA LEU A 115 -7.53 -2.88 18.18
C LEU A 115 -6.27 -3.69 17.87
N SER A 116 -6.46 -4.82 17.19
CA SER A 116 -5.38 -5.59 16.59
C SER A 116 -5.02 -5.11 15.18
N ARG A 117 -3.90 -5.58 14.63
CA ARG A 117 -3.53 -5.32 13.22
C ARG A 117 -4.55 -5.87 12.22
N GLU A 118 -5.03 -7.08 12.46
CA GLU A 118 -5.95 -7.77 11.55
C GLU A 118 -7.31 -7.08 11.51
N GLU A 119 -7.73 -6.52 12.65
CA GLU A 119 -8.93 -5.72 12.76
C GLU A 119 -8.78 -4.40 12.00
N ILE A 120 -7.66 -3.69 12.16
CA ILE A 120 -7.41 -2.42 11.47
C ILE A 120 -7.33 -2.59 9.95
N LEU A 121 -6.63 -3.63 9.47
CA LEU A 121 -6.35 -3.79 8.05
C LEU A 121 -7.45 -4.52 7.29
N TYR A 122 -8.08 -5.51 7.91
CA TYR A 122 -8.98 -6.44 7.22
C TYR A 122 -10.37 -6.52 7.84
N ASN A 123 -10.64 -5.78 8.92
CA ASN A 123 -11.87 -5.90 9.72
C ASN A 123 -12.13 -7.35 10.16
N LYS A 124 -11.06 -8.12 10.43
CA LYS A 124 -11.14 -9.51 10.87
C LYS A 124 -10.83 -9.61 12.36
N PRO A 125 -11.68 -10.27 13.17
CA PRO A 125 -11.39 -10.50 14.57
C PRO A 125 -10.23 -11.49 14.69
N GLY A 126 -9.19 -11.13 15.43
CA GLY A 126 -8.00 -11.96 15.58
C GLY A 126 -6.73 -11.17 15.87
N GLY A 127 -5.66 -11.87 16.24
CA GLY A 127 -4.34 -11.28 16.49
C GLY A 127 -4.12 -10.74 17.91
N LEU A 128 -2.92 -10.18 18.12
CA LEU A 128 -2.54 -9.49 19.34
C LEU A 128 -2.96 -8.01 19.25
N SER A 129 -3.32 -7.42 20.40
CA SER A 129 -3.53 -5.98 20.48
C SER A 129 -2.22 -5.24 20.19
N LEU A 130 -2.29 -4.02 19.63
CA LEU A 130 -1.08 -3.24 19.35
C LEU A 130 -0.22 -2.95 20.60
N SER A 131 -0.84 -2.91 21.77
CA SER A 131 -0.14 -2.75 23.06
C SER A 131 0.74 -3.95 23.41
N GLU A 132 0.29 -5.17 23.07
CA GLU A 132 1.00 -6.43 23.35
C GLU A 132 1.95 -6.82 22.23
N ASP A 133 1.86 -6.15 21.07
CA ASP A 133 2.64 -6.51 19.91
C ASP A 133 4.11 -6.09 20.04
N PRO A 134 5.07 -7.05 20.06
CA PRO A 134 6.46 -6.74 20.31
C PRO A 134 7.10 -5.87 19.22
N VAL A 135 6.74 -6.07 17.95
CA VAL A 135 7.35 -5.35 16.84
C VAL A 135 6.81 -3.93 16.77
N PHE A 136 5.51 -3.76 17.00
CA PHE A 136 4.88 -2.44 17.06
C PHE A 136 5.50 -1.61 18.21
N GLN A 137 5.59 -2.18 19.40
CA GLN A 137 6.22 -1.52 20.55
C GLN A 137 7.71 -1.26 20.32
N TYR A 138 8.43 -2.19 19.68
CA TYR A 138 9.85 -1.98 19.35
C TYR A 138 10.05 -0.76 18.44
N LEU A 139 9.24 -0.61 17.39
CA LEU A 139 9.30 0.58 16.53
C LEU A 139 8.87 1.85 17.26
N ARG A 140 7.91 1.76 18.19
CA ARG A 140 7.49 2.89 19.03
C ARG A 140 8.63 3.40 19.91
N TYR A 141 9.42 2.52 20.52
CA TYR A 141 10.51 2.95 21.42
C TYR A 141 11.84 3.22 20.72
N ASN A 142 12.10 2.58 19.56
CA ASN A 142 13.38 2.67 18.88
C ASN A 142 13.27 3.45 17.56
N ARG A 143 13.84 4.67 17.53
CA ARG A 143 13.84 5.55 16.35
C ARG A 143 14.76 5.02 15.25
N ASP A 144 15.94 4.53 15.62
CA ASP A 144 16.92 3.98 14.67
C ASP A 144 16.33 2.77 13.94
N ALA A 145 15.53 1.97 14.63
CA ALA A 145 14.84 0.83 14.03
C ALA A 145 13.90 1.25 12.89
N ARG A 146 13.27 2.44 12.97
CA ARG A 146 12.41 2.98 11.91
C ARG A 146 13.22 3.35 10.68
N GLU A 147 14.37 3.98 10.90
CA GLU A 147 15.30 4.34 9.81
C GLU A 147 15.84 3.09 9.11
N MET A 148 16.13 2.02 9.86
CA MET A 148 16.64 0.75 9.29
C MET A 148 15.65 0.03 8.36
N MET A 149 14.34 0.33 8.44
CA MET A 149 13.33 -0.29 7.57
C MET A 149 13.23 0.38 6.20
N VAL A 150 13.72 1.62 6.10
CA VAL A 150 13.67 2.42 4.88
C VAL A 150 15.05 2.40 4.22
N LYS A 151 15.08 2.35 2.89
CA LYS A 151 16.35 2.31 2.17
C LYS A 151 17.06 3.67 2.22
N PRO A 152 18.40 3.72 2.12
CA PRO A 152 19.13 4.99 2.24
C PRO A 152 18.79 6.01 1.13
N GLY A 153 18.44 5.56 -0.07
CA GLY A 153 18.01 6.42 -1.19
C GLY A 153 16.52 6.69 -1.26
N GLU A 154 15.74 6.15 -0.32
CA GLU A 154 14.29 6.25 -0.26
C GLU A 154 13.86 7.47 0.59
N GLU A 155 12.66 7.99 0.33
CA GLU A 155 12.05 9.02 1.17
C GLU A 155 11.57 8.42 2.50
N PHE A 156 11.99 9.04 3.61
CA PHE A 156 11.55 8.65 4.94
C PHE A 156 10.20 9.29 5.25
N THR A 157 9.12 8.50 5.23
CA THR A 157 7.76 8.99 5.48
C THR A 157 7.08 8.29 6.64
N VAL A 158 6.10 8.96 7.25
CA VAL A 158 5.28 8.42 8.35
C VAL A 158 4.52 7.17 7.89
N GLN A 159 3.96 7.21 6.67
CA GLN A 159 3.15 6.12 6.12
C GLN A 159 3.94 4.82 6.01
N LYS A 160 5.15 4.85 5.44
CA LYS A 160 5.98 3.64 5.26
C LYS A 160 6.31 2.94 6.57
N VAL A 161 6.61 3.73 7.62
CA VAL A 161 6.91 3.17 8.95
C VAL A 161 5.66 2.57 9.59
N ILE A 162 4.50 3.22 9.45
CA ILE A 162 3.22 2.69 9.95
C ILE A 162 2.81 1.44 9.20
N ASP A 163 2.92 1.45 7.87
CA ASP A 163 2.59 0.31 7.02
C ASP A 163 3.45 -0.90 7.42
N TYR A 164 4.75 -0.70 7.64
CA TYR A 164 5.62 -1.74 8.16
C TYR A 164 5.26 -2.21 9.59
N ALA A 165 4.83 -1.29 10.46
CA ALA A 165 4.41 -1.65 11.82
C ALA A 165 3.10 -2.45 11.85
N LEU A 166 2.21 -2.21 10.88
CA LEU A 166 0.94 -2.93 10.70
C LEU A 166 1.10 -4.20 9.84
N ARG A 167 2.03 -4.21 8.89
CA ARG A 167 2.33 -5.31 7.95
C ARG A 167 3.83 -5.61 7.99
N GLN A 168 4.20 -6.69 8.68
CA GLN A 168 5.60 -7.05 8.96
C GLN A 168 6.31 -7.69 7.75
N ASP A 169 6.39 -6.98 6.63
CA ASP A 169 6.87 -7.51 5.36
C ASP A 169 8.42 -7.46 5.23
N THR A 170 9.16 -7.97 6.23
CA THR A 170 10.65 -7.96 6.25
C THR A 170 11.35 -8.91 5.29
N GLY A 171 10.61 -9.90 4.76
CA GLY A 171 11.19 -11.03 4.06
C GLY A 171 12.09 -11.92 4.93
N ILE A 172 12.84 -12.80 4.26
CA ILE A 172 13.76 -13.79 4.86
C ILE A 172 15.06 -13.12 5.32
N ASP A 173 15.66 -13.61 6.41
CA ASP A 173 17.00 -13.23 6.83
C ASP A 173 18.04 -13.58 5.75
N ARG A 174 18.68 -12.55 5.19
CA ARG A 174 19.70 -12.67 4.15
C ARG A 174 21.12 -12.70 4.73
N SER A 175 21.29 -12.89 6.03
CA SER A 175 22.61 -13.06 6.65
C SER A 175 23.32 -14.31 6.10
N ARG A 176 24.66 -14.30 6.05
CA ARG A 176 25.43 -15.48 5.62
C ARG A 176 25.35 -16.65 6.60
N ALA A 177 24.85 -16.41 7.81
CA ALA A 177 24.59 -17.45 8.80
C ALA A 177 23.32 -18.26 8.46
N ALA A 178 22.37 -17.63 7.78
CA ALA A 178 21.18 -18.28 7.25
C ALA A 178 21.57 -19.30 6.16
N LEU A 179 20.83 -20.40 6.10
CA LEU A 179 21.07 -21.40 5.07
C LEU A 179 20.56 -20.88 3.74
N PRO A 180 21.37 -20.92 2.66
CA PRO A 180 20.85 -20.75 1.31
C PRO A 180 19.83 -21.86 1.09
N LYS A 181 18.56 -21.49 0.98
CA LYS A 181 17.54 -22.41 0.47
C LYS A 181 17.47 -22.20 -1.03
N ASP A 182 17.80 -23.22 -1.79
CA ASP A 182 17.52 -23.28 -3.21
C ASP A 182 16.01 -23.08 -3.40
N GLU A 183 15.66 -22.07 -4.19
CA GLU A 183 14.34 -21.83 -4.78
C GLU A 183 13.14 -22.21 -3.89
N ILE A 184 12.74 -21.34 -2.95
CA ILE A 184 11.35 -21.40 -2.45
C ILE A 184 10.49 -21.03 -3.65
N TYR A 185 9.99 -22.03 -4.37
CA TYR A 185 9.04 -21.80 -5.43
C TYR A 185 7.82 -21.14 -4.82
N GLU A 186 7.51 -19.94 -5.31
CA GLU A 186 6.16 -19.36 -5.28
C GLU A 186 5.22 -20.22 -6.17
N HIS A 187 5.17 -21.53 -5.95
CA HIS A 187 4.00 -22.28 -6.38
C HIS A 187 2.81 -21.70 -5.64
N GLU A 188 1.71 -21.49 -6.35
CA GLU A 188 0.43 -21.07 -5.80
C GLU A 188 0.23 -21.75 -4.46
N VAL A 189 0.16 -20.92 -3.42
CA VAL A 189 -0.24 -21.34 -2.09
C VAL A 189 -1.55 -22.10 -2.30
N PRO A 190 -1.63 -23.42 -2.01
CA PRO A 190 -2.89 -24.13 -2.22
C PRO A 190 -3.99 -23.37 -1.49
N ASP A 191 -5.20 -23.29 -2.02
CA ASP A 191 -6.31 -22.59 -1.34
C ASP A 191 -6.57 -23.11 0.09
N SER A 192 -6.02 -24.29 0.43
CA SER A 192 -6.03 -24.86 1.77
C SER A 192 -4.85 -24.46 2.66
N TYR A 193 -3.85 -23.71 2.20
CA TYR A 193 -2.57 -23.51 2.89
C TYR A 193 -2.71 -22.93 4.28
N ASP A 194 -3.44 -21.82 4.44
CA ASP A 194 -3.65 -21.18 5.74
C ASP A 194 -4.22 -22.20 6.74
N TYR A 195 -5.18 -23.00 6.26
CA TYR A 195 -5.75 -24.10 7.01
C TYR A 195 -4.73 -25.21 7.32
N GLU A 196 -3.89 -25.60 6.36
CA GLU A 196 -2.90 -26.65 6.56
C GLU A 196 -1.78 -26.21 7.52
N VAL A 197 -1.37 -24.95 7.46
CA VAL A 197 -0.39 -24.33 8.37
C VAL A 197 -0.96 -24.20 9.77
N ALA A 198 -2.21 -23.72 9.92
CA ALA A 198 -2.90 -23.68 11.21
C ALA A 198 -3.05 -25.09 11.82
N ALA A 199 -3.27 -26.10 10.96
CA ALA A 199 -3.28 -27.49 11.37
C ALA A 199 -1.88 -28.07 11.66
N GLY A 200 -0.81 -27.30 11.49
CA GLY A 200 0.57 -27.65 11.81
C GLY A 200 1.31 -28.43 10.72
N LYS A 201 0.83 -28.43 9.48
CA LYS A 201 1.53 -29.02 8.35
C LYS A 201 2.61 -28.06 7.87
N LEU A 202 3.85 -28.55 7.80
CA LEU A 202 4.97 -27.81 7.24
C LEU A 202 5.07 -28.08 5.74
N TYR A 203 5.41 -27.04 4.99
CA TYR A 203 5.74 -27.13 3.57
C TYR A 203 7.23 -26.83 3.42
N PRO A 204 8.11 -27.85 3.33
CA PRO A 204 9.56 -27.66 3.39
C PRO A 204 10.10 -26.63 2.39
N ASN A 205 9.47 -26.58 1.21
CA ASN A 205 9.81 -25.68 0.11
C ASN A 205 9.15 -24.30 0.23
N LYS A 206 8.59 -23.93 1.39
CA LYS A 206 7.98 -22.63 1.69
C LYS A 206 8.73 -21.90 2.79
N ILE A 207 8.52 -20.59 2.87
CA ILE A 207 9.05 -19.75 3.96
C ILE A 207 8.52 -20.31 5.27
N GLN A 208 9.44 -20.59 6.17
CA GLN A 208 9.16 -21.08 7.52
C GLN A 208 9.37 -19.96 8.52
N PRO A 209 8.75 -20.02 9.72
CA PRO A 209 8.96 -19.02 10.77
C PRO A 209 10.44 -18.78 11.12
N TYR A 210 11.30 -19.78 10.95
CA TYR A 210 12.74 -19.67 11.18
C TYR A 210 13.55 -19.05 10.05
N ASP A 211 12.94 -18.84 8.90
CA ASP A 211 13.62 -18.17 7.79
C ASP A 211 13.68 -16.66 8.02
N TYR A 212 12.80 -16.09 8.85
CA TYR A 212 12.79 -14.67 9.20
C TYR A 212 13.96 -14.25 10.11
N TYR A 213 14.48 -15.17 10.92
CA TYR A 213 15.60 -14.89 11.82
C TYR A 213 16.45 -16.13 12.08
N TYR A 214 17.75 -16.01 11.81
CA TYR A 214 18.70 -17.04 12.18
C TYR A 214 18.93 -17.08 13.70
N LYS A 215 18.41 -18.11 14.37
CA LYS A 215 18.74 -18.42 15.78
C LYS A 215 19.63 -19.66 15.87
N HIS A 216 20.81 -19.51 16.48
CA HIS A 216 21.86 -20.53 16.57
C HIS A 216 21.38 -21.90 17.10
N GLY A 217 20.36 -21.94 17.97
CA GLY A 217 19.79 -23.19 18.50
C GLY A 217 18.90 -23.97 17.51
N TRP A 218 18.35 -23.32 16.47
CA TRP A 218 17.44 -23.96 15.52
C TRP A 218 18.19 -24.86 14.53
N LYS A 219 19.50 -24.60 14.35
CA LYS A 219 20.43 -25.48 13.61
C LYS A 219 20.57 -26.87 14.23
N SER A 220 20.28 -27.10 15.51
CA SER A 220 20.40 -28.46 16.07
C SER A 220 19.41 -29.43 15.41
N LYS A 221 18.14 -29.02 15.22
CA LYS A 221 17.10 -29.85 14.59
C LYS A 221 17.15 -29.80 13.06
N VAL A 222 17.32 -28.60 12.50
CA VAL A 222 17.34 -28.38 11.04
C VAL A 222 18.69 -28.77 10.42
N GLY A 223 19.78 -28.65 11.17
CA GLY A 223 21.12 -29.04 10.74
C GLY A 223 21.32 -30.55 10.76
N THR A 224 20.65 -31.33 11.62
CA THR A 224 20.50 -32.77 11.42
C THR A 224 19.76 -33.03 10.12
N TYR A 225 18.57 -32.44 9.94
CA TYR A 225 17.75 -32.61 8.73
C TYR A 225 18.54 -32.32 7.43
N ASN A 226 19.20 -31.16 7.34
CA ASN A 226 19.97 -30.77 6.15
C ASN A 226 21.27 -31.55 5.95
N ARG A 227 21.89 -32.05 7.03
CA ARG A 227 23.02 -33.00 6.95
C ARG A 227 22.54 -34.38 6.52
N TYR A 228 21.25 -34.68 6.54
CA TYR A 228 20.70 -35.88 5.90
C TYR A 228 20.33 -35.63 4.44
N PHE A 229 19.74 -34.48 4.09
CA PHE A 229 19.41 -34.15 2.69
C PHE A 229 20.65 -33.95 1.81
N ARG A 230 21.71 -33.32 2.31
CA ARG A 230 22.97 -33.18 1.56
C ARG A 230 23.69 -34.51 1.32
N TYR A 231 23.38 -35.55 2.09
CA TYR A 231 24.06 -36.85 2.04
C TYR A 231 23.10 -38.03 1.73
N GLY A 232 21.88 -37.76 1.23
CA GLY A 232 20.96 -38.77 0.71
C GLY A 232 20.38 -39.74 1.76
N GLY A 233 20.37 -39.39 3.04
CA GLY A 233 19.86 -40.26 4.10
C GLY A 233 18.33 -40.34 4.15
N GLN A 234 17.76 -41.53 4.30
CA GLN A 234 16.34 -41.70 4.63
C GLN A 234 16.12 -41.39 6.12
N MET A 235 15.44 -40.29 6.41
CA MET A 235 14.94 -40.00 7.75
C MET A 235 13.55 -40.62 7.87
N TYR A 236 13.34 -41.49 8.87
CA TYR A 236 11.98 -41.81 9.29
C TYR A 236 11.48 -40.61 10.10
N PRO A 237 10.53 -39.79 9.60
CA PRO A 237 9.93 -38.78 10.45
C PRO A 237 9.28 -39.48 11.66
N GLU A 238 9.14 -38.75 12.77
CA GLU A 238 8.37 -39.20 13.92
C GLU A 238 7.04 -39.84 13.46
N PRO A 239 6.54 -40.89 14.14
CA PRO A 239 5.36 -41.62 13.68
C PRO A 239 4.21 -40.66 13.43
N VAL A 240 3.64 -40.74 12.22
CA VAL A 240 2.45 -39.96 11.86
C VAL A 240 1.37 -40.24 12.89
N TRP A 241 0.70 -39.19 13.36
CA TRP A 241 -0.41 -39.31 14.28
C TRP A 241 -1.43 -40.33 13.76
N THR A 242 -2.16 -40.99 14.67
CA THR A 242 -3.24 -41.91 14.29
C THR A 242 -4.20 -41.25 13.29
N ARG A 243 -4.80 -42.05 12.40
CA ARG A 243 -5.67 -41.55 11.32
C ARG A 243 -6.77 -40.61 11.85
N ASP A 244 -7.34 -40.94 13.01
CA ASP A 244 -8.38 -40.13 13.65
C ASP A 244 -7.85 -38.83 14.25
N ARG A 245 -6.66 -38.86 14.88
CA ARG A 245 -6.04 -37.64 15.42
C ARG A 245 -5.65 -36.67 14.32
N THR A 246 -5.06 -37.19 13.24
CA THR A 246 -4.74 -36.39 12.03
C THR A 246 -6.01 -35.76 11.47
N ARG A 247 -7.10 -36.51 11.38
CA ARG A 247 -8.36 -36.00 10.86
C ARG A 247 -8.99 -34.94 11.75
N ARG A 248 -9.02 -35.13 13.08
CA ARG A 248 -9.59 -34.15 14.03
C ARG A 248 -8.83 -32.82 13.99
N ARG A 249 -7.51 -32.89 13.96
CA ARG A 249 -6.64 -31.71 13.87
C ARG A 249 -6.82 -30.95 12.55
N ASN A 250 -7.03 -31.70 11.47
CA ASN A 250 -7.12 -31.16 10.12
C ASN A 250 -8.57 -31.08 9.62
N MET A 251 -9.60 -30.88 10.45
CA MET A 251 -10.97 -30.59 9.95
C MET A 251 -11.17 -29.13 9.51
N ARG A 252 -11.57 -28.93 8.26
CA ARG A 252 -11.88 -27.61 7.68
C ARG A 252 -13.30 -27.17 8.05
N GLU A 253 -13.42 -25.93 8.46
CA GLU A 253 -14.71 -25.24 8.63
C GLU A 253 -15.02 -24.40 7.39
N VAL A 254 -16.29 -24.37 7.02
CA VAL A 254 -16.78 -23.70 5.82
C VAL A 254 -18.15 -23.11 6.12
N ASN A 255 -18.37 -21.88 5.68
CA ASN A 255 -19.70 -21.28 5.65
C ASN A 255 -20.64 -22.10 4.75
N LEU A 256 -21.85 -22.33 5.24
CA LEU A 256 -22.81 -23.17 4.53
C LEU A 256 -23.43 -22.46 3.33
N ASP A 257 -23.45 -21.13 3.34
CA ASP A 257 -24.07 -20.30 2.30
C ASP A 257 -23.20 -20.21 1.04
N ASP A 258 -21.88 -20.34 1.21
CA ASP A 258 -20.93 -20.41 0.09
C ASP A 258 -21.08 -21.70 -0.74
N ILE A 259 -21.79 -22.72 -0.21
CA ILE A 259 -22.02 -23.99 -0.89
C ILE A 259 -23.21 -23.88 -1.85
N ASP A 260 -22.98 -23.21 -2.98
CA ASP A 260 -23.91 -23.10 -4.10
C ASP A 260 -23.23 -23.49 -5.43
N TYR A 261 -24.01 -23.96 -6.41
CA TYR A 261 -23.50 -24.33 -7.74
C TYR A 261 -22.96 -23.13 -8.52
N LYS A 262 -23.34 -21.91 -8.13
CA LYS A 262 -22.89 -20.64 -8.73
C LYS A 262 -21.45 -20.28 -8.36
N ASN A 263 -21.00 -20.70 -7.18
CA ASN A 263 -19.66 -20.43 -6.67
C ASN A 263 -18.70 -21.54 -7.10
N THR A 264 -18.35 -21.52 -8.38
CA THR A 264 -17.49 -22.55 -9.01
C THR A 264 -16.06 -22.50 -8.46
N GLU A 265 -15.52 -21.33 -8.15
CA GLU A 265 -14.20 -21.17 -7.54
C GLU A 265 -14.09 -21.97 -6.24
N PHE A 266 -15.08 -21.81 -5.36
CA PHE A 266 -15.16 -22.54 -4.11
C PHE A 266 -15.33 -24.04 -4.31
N LEU A 267 -16.21 -24.47 -5.21
CA LEU A 267 -16.46 -25.90 -5.47
C LEU A 267 -15.26 -26.62 -6.08
N ALA A 268 -14.48 -25.94 -6.93
CA ALA A 268 -13.30 -26.49 -7.59
C ALA A 268 -12.24 -26.99 -6.59
N GLN A 269 -12.15 -26.39 -5.41
CA GLN A 269 -11.23 -26.80 -4.33
C GLN A 269 -11.45 -28.25 -3.88
N PHE A 270 -12.71 -28.71 -3.92
CA PHE A 270 -13.11 -30.06 -3.50
C PHE A 270 -13.05 -31.10 -4.62
N MET A 271 -12.52 -30.72 -5.78
CA MET A 271 -12.32 -31.60 -6.92
C MET A 271 -10.83 -31.84 -7.17
N THR A 272 -10.49 -32.96 -7.79
CA THR A 272 -9.15 -33.22 -8.31
C THR A 272 -8.92 -32.45 -9.61
N PRO A 273 -7.67 -32.26 -10.07
CA PRO A 273 -7.40 -31.63 -11.36
C PRO A 273 -8.12 -32.32 -12.52
N ALA A 274 -8.33 -33.65 -12.44
CA ALA A 274 -9.09 -34.46 -13.40
C ALA A 274 -10.62 -34.37 -13.26
N GLY A 275 -11.12 -33.42 -12.48
CA GLY A 275 -12.55 -33.17 -12.34
C GLY A 275 -13.28 -34.17 -11.44
N LEU A 276 -12.61 -35.03 -10.67
CA LEU A 276 -13.25 -36.01 -9.78
C LEU A 276 -13.53 -35.41 -8.39
N ILE A 277 -14.63 -35.80 -7.75
CA ILE A 277 -14.95 -35.32 -6.39
C ILE A 277 -13.99 -35.97 -5.39
N LYS A 278 -13.22 -35.17 -4.64
CA LYS A 278 -12.32 -35.66 -3.60
C LYS A 278 -13.10 -36.34 -2.49
N ASN A 279 -12.49 -37.35 -1.86
CA ASN A 279 -13.11 -38.01 -0.70
C ASN A 279 -13.14 -37.07 0.51
N ARG A 280 -13.97 -37.38 1.52
CA ARG A 280 -14.10 -36.55 2.73
C ARG A 280 -12.79 -36.37 3.52
N TRP A 281 -11.84 -37.29 3.36
CA TRP A 281 -10.54 -37.26 4.06
C TRP A 281 -9.60 -36.24 3.42
N GLN A 282 -9.62 -36.16 2.09
CA GLN A 282 -8.88 -35.18 1.31
C GLN A 282 -9.50 -33.78 1.44
N THR A 283 -10.84 -33.67 1.41
CA THR A 283 -11.53 -32.38 1.56
C THR A 283 -11.57 -31.85 2.98
N ARG A 284 -11.29 -32.70 3.98
CA ARG A 284 -11.27 -32.34 5.41
C ARG A 284 -12.63 -31.86 5.95
N LEU A 285 -13.73 -32.18 5.28
CA LEU A 285 -15.07 -31.74 5.66
C LEU A 285 -15.83 -32.72 6.57
N LYS A 286 -16.80 -32.17 7.32
CA LYS A 286 -17.84 -32.96 8.00
C LYS A 286 -18.72 -33.68 6.97
N ALA A 287 -19.28 -34.84 7.33
CA ALA A 287 -20.04 -35.68 6.40
C ALA A 287 -21.32 -34.99 5.84
N LYS A 288 -21.98 -34.15 6.65
CA LYS A 288 -23.14 -33.35 6.21
C LYS A 288 -22.72 -32.32 5.15
N THR A 289 -21.64 -31.59 5.40
CA THR A 289 -21.08 -30.58 4.49
C THR A 289 -20.60 -31.20 3.19
N GLN A 290 -19.83 -32.30 3.24
CA GLN A 290 -19.38 -33.03 2.06
C GLN A 290 -20.55 -33.46 1.15
N ARG A 291 -21.66 -33.93 1.73
CA ARG A 291 -22.86 -34.31 0.95
C ARG A 291 -23.49 -33.10 0.25
N ARG A 292 -23.50 -31.93 0.88
CA ARG A 292 -23.97 -30.68 0.26
C ARG A 292 -23.06 -30.25 -0.89
N VAL A 293 -21.74 -30.23 -0.66
CA VAL A 293 -20.75 -29.92 -1.69
C VAL A 293 -20.88 -30.86 -2.89
N ALA A 294 -20.99 -32.17 -2.64
CA ALA A 294 -21.16 -33.15 -3.72
C ALA A 294 -22.46 -32.94 -4.53
N ARG A 295 -23.56 -32.52 -3.89
CA ARG A 295 -24.80 -32.16 -4.61
C ARG A 295 -24.61 -30.91 -5.45
N ALA A 296 -23.98 -29.86 -4.90
CA ALA A 296 -23.69 -28.63 -5.63
C ALA A 296 -22.78 -28.87 -6.85
N ILE A 297 -21.72 -29.69 -6.70
CA ILE A 297 -20.85 -30.08 -7.83
C ILE A 297 -21.62 -30.83 -8.91
N LYS A 298 -22.47 -31.81 -8.51
CA LYS A 298 -23.30 -32.55 -9.47
C LYS A 298 -24.28 -31.62 -10.20
N HIS A 299 -24.87 -30.67 -9.49
CA HIS A 299 -25.73 -29.65 -10.08
C HIS A 299 -24.97 -28.77 -11.08
N ALA A 300 -23.78 -28.29 -10.71
CA ALA A 300 -22.92 -27.51 -11.58
C ALA A 300 -22.48 -28.27 -12.85
N ARG A 301 -22.23 -29.58 -12.75
CA ARG A 301 -21.95 -30.44 -13.92
C ARG A 301 -23.14 -30.58 -14.86
N ASN A 302 -24.35 -30.75 -14.32
CA ASN A 302 -25.56 -30.80 -15.13
C ASN A 302 -25.80 -29.49 -15.90
N LEU A 303 -25.29 -28.37 -15.38
CA LEU A 303 -25.31 -27.06 -16.03
C LEU A 303 -24.07 -26.77 -16.89
N ASN A 304 -23.20 -27.75 -17.11
CA ASN A 304 -21.94 -27.63 -17.86
C ASN A 304 -20.95 -26.58 -17.32
N LEU A 305 -21.06 -26.20 -16.05
CA LEU A 305 -20.06 -25.33 -15.39
C LEU A 305 -18.79 -26.09 -15.06
N PHE A 306 -18.92 -27.40 -14.82
CA PHE A 306 -17.81 -28.32 -14.63
C PHE A 306 -17.90 -29.51 -15.58
N PRO A 307 -16.75 -30.05 -16.01
CA PRO A 307 -16.72 -31.28 -16.79
C PRO A 307 -17.11 -32.48 -15.92
N PHE A 308 -17.74 -33.47 -16.55
CA PHE A 308 -17.92 -34.81 -15.97
C PHE A 308 -16.61 -35.58 -15.94
N THR A 309 -15.81 -35.43 -17.00
CA THR A 309 -14.49 -36.05 -17.21
C THR A 309 -13.55 -35.04 -17.85
N GLY A 310 -12.27 -35.05 -17.47
CA GLY A 310 -11.25 -34.16 -18.02
C GLY A 310 -10.76 -33.11 -17.04
N TYR A 311 -9.85 -32.26 -17.49
CA TYR A 311 -9.15 -31.33 -16.61
C TYR A 311 -10.02 -30.12 -16.25
N ILE A 312 -9.92 -29.67 -15.00
CA ILE A 312 -10.49 -28.39 -14.57
C ILE A 312 -9.60 -27.26 -15.11
N LEU A 313 -10.13 -26.50 -16.06
CA LEU A 313 -9.48 -25.35 -16.65
C LEU A 313 -9.79 -24.08 -15.84
N PRO A 314 -8.98 -23.00 -15.98
CA PRO A 314 -9.25 -21.71 -15.32
C PRO A 314 -10.66 -21.15 -15.54
N PRO A 315 -11.29 -21.24 -16.74
CA PRO A 315 -12.67 -20.78 -16.94
C PRO A 315 -13.70 -21.48 -16.05
N HIS A 316 -13.47 -22.77 -15.72
CA HIS A 316 -14.36 -23.50 -14.83
C HIS A 316 -14.29 -23.02 -13.38
N LYS A 317 -13.23 -22.28 -13.01
CA LYS A 317 -13.06 -21.70 -11.66
C LYS A 317 -13.62 -20.28 -11.56
N MET A 318 -14.18 -19.72 -12.64
CA MET A 318 -14.78 -18.39 -12.61
C MET A 318 -16.22 -18.49 -12.12
N ASN A 319 -16.53 -17.78 -11.03
CA ASN A 319 -17.87 -17.77 -10.45
C ASN A 319 -18.91 -17.25 -11.43
N LEU A 320 -20.14 -17.76 -11.31
CA LEU A 320 -21.27 -17.22 -12.03
C LEU A 320 -21.69 -15.88 -11.43
N VAL A 321 -21.51 -14.81 -12.19
CA VAL A 321 -21.87 -13.43 -11.83
C VAL A 321 -22.85 -12.87 -12.86
N PRO A 322 -23.85 -12.05 -12.48
CA PRO A 322 -24.69 -11.34 -13.43
C PRO A 322 -23.83 -10.44 -14.33
N ILE A 323 -23.77 -10.77 -15.63
CA ILE A 323 -22.92 -10.14 -16.67
C ILE A 323 -21.42 -10.13 -16.32
N HIS A 324 -20.70 -11.17 -16.78
CA HIS A 324 -19.26 -11.32 -16.58
C HIS A 324 -18.41 -10.23 -17.27
N MET A 325 -19.01 -9.44 -18.18
CA MET A 325 -18.32 -8.41 -18.97
C MET A 325 -17.72 -7.28 -18.12
N GLN A 326 -18.31 -6.99 -16.95
CA GLN A 326 -17.82 -5.95 -16.05
C GLN A 326 -16.43 -6.28 -15.49
N ASN A 327 -16.17 -7.55 -15.18
CA ASN A 327 -14.89 -7.99 -14.62
C ASN A 327 -13.73 -7.94 -15.63
N TYR A 328 -14.00 -7.95 -16.94
CA TYR A 328 -12.95 -7.88 -17.95
C TYR A 328 -12.49 -6.46 -18.28
N ASN A 329 -13.32 -5.46 -17.97
CA ASN A 329 -13.06 -4.05 -18.25
C ASN A 329 -12.37 -3.33 -17.10
N ASN A 330 -12.45 -3.89 -15.89
CA ASN A 330 -11.78 -3.33 -14.72
C ASN A 330 -10.28 -3.61 -14.83
N MET A 331 -9.48 -2.56 -14.76
CA MET A 331 -8.03 -2.66 -14.63
C MET A 331 -7.65 -2.22 -13.22
N VAL A 332 -6.92 -3.04 -12.48
CA VAL A 332 -6.45 -2.67 -11.14
C VAL A 332 -5.02 -2.15 -11.26
N ILE A 333 -4.81 -0.92 -10.82
CA ILE A 333 -3.52 -0.25 -10.85
C ILE A 333 -3.02 -0.14 -9.41
N HIS A 334 -1.76 -0.51 -9.18
CA HIS A 334 -1.11 -0.31 -7.89
C HIS A 334 -0.83 1.19 -7.67
N SER A 335 -1.21 1.72 -6.52
CA SER A 335 -1.14 3.17 -6.26
C SER A 335 0.28 3.70 -6.13
N GLU A 336 1.22 2.90 -5.59
CA GLU A 336 2.61 3.34 -5.41
C GLU A 336 3.43 3.22 -6.70
N THR A 337 3.23 2.15 -7.46
CA THR A 337 4.08 1.80 -8.61
C THR A 337 3.46 2.21 -9.94
N GLY A 338 2.15 2.46 -9.99
CA GLY A 338 1.41 2.72 -11.23
C GLY A 338 1.31 1.51 -12.16
N THR A 339 1.75 0.33 -11.73
CA THR A 339 1.74 -0.89 -12.54
C THR A 339 0.34 -1.51 -12.55
N VAL A 340 -0.07 -2.01 -13.73
CA VAL A 340 -1.32 -2.74 -13.88
C VAL A 340 -1.13 -4.18 -13.39
N PHE A 341 -1.99 -4.62 -12.48
CA PHE A 341 -2.01 -6.01 -12.05
C PHE A 341 -2.56 -6.91 -13.18
N SER A 342 -1.98 -8.09 -13.36
CA SER A 342 -2.59 -9.07 -14.27
C SER A 342 -3.94 -9.55 -13.70
N LYS A 343 -4.93 -9.83 -14.56
CA LYS A 343 -6.31 -10.23 -14.21
C LYS A 343 -6.48 -11.25 -13.07
N LYS A 344 -5.52 -12.16 -12.91
CA LYS A 344 -5.54 -13.12 -11.80
C LYS A 344 -5.42 -12.45 -10.42
N TYR A 345 -4.53 -11.46 -10.29
CA TYR A 345 -4.31 -10.71 -9.04
C TYR A 345 -5.37 -9.63 -8.84
N GLU A 346 -6.01 -9.14 -9.91
CA GLU A 346 -7.11 -8.18 -9.83
C GLU A 346 -8.29 -8.71 -8.99
N ALA A 347 -8.64 -10.00 -9.13
CA ALA A 347 -9.73 -10.62 -8.37
C ALA A 347 -9.51 -10.59 -6.84
N GLU A 348 -8.26 -10.62 -6.37
CA GLU A 348 -7.94 -10.51 -4.94
C GLU A 348 -8.17 -9.07 -4.42
N VAL A 349 -7.82 -8.06 -5.23
CA VAL A 349 -7.98 -6.64 -4.88
C VAL A 349 -9.45 -6.20 -5.00
N THR A 350 -10.17 -6.67 -6.03
CA THR A 350 -11.56 -6.25 -6.30
C THR A 350 -12.53 -6.71 -5.22
N ARG A 351 -12.28 -7.86 -4.56
CA ARG A 351 -13.08 -8.36 -3.43
C ARG A 351 -13.19 -7.37 -2.26
N LEU A 352 -12.20 -6.48 -2.09
CA LEU A 352 -12.24 -5.43 -1.06
C LEU A 352 -13.12 -4.24 -1.48
N ASN A 353 -13.22 -3.95 -2.77
CA ASN A 353 -13.90 -2.77 -3.32
C ASN A 353 -15.40 -3.00 -3.61
N GLU A 354 -15.87 -4.25 -3.69
CA GLU A 354 -17.28 -4.57 -3.95
C GLU A 354 -18.24 -4.11 -2.83
N ILE A 355 -17.73 -3.77 -1.64
CA ILE A 355 -18.50 -3.19 -0.53
C ILE A 355 -18.78 -1.68 -0.75
N GLU A 356 -17.99 -1.00 -1.60
CA GLU A 356 -18.09 0.46 -1.80
C GLU A 356 -18.87 0.88 -3.06
N TYR A 357 -18.93 0.04 -4.08
CA TYR A 357 -19.53 0.40 -5.39
C TYR A 357 -21.05 0.69 -5.37
N PRO A 358 -21.89 -0.06 -4.62
CA PRO A 358 -23.31 0.29 -4.49
C PRO A 358 -23.49 1.62 -3.72
N ASN A 359 -22.62 1.85 -2.73
CA ASN A 359 -22.67 3.00 -1.85
C ASN A 359 -22.25 4.30 -2.55
N THR A 360 -21.40 4.27 -3.58
CA THR A 360 -20.97 5.48 -4.29
C THR A 360 -22.03 6.01 -5.25
N ILE A 361 -22.77 5.12 -5.94
CA ILE A 361 -23.87 5.51 -6.84
C ILE A 361 -25.06 6.01 -6.04
N GLU A 362 -25.43 5.33 -4.94
CA GLU A 362 -26.52 5.79 -4.05
C GLU A 362 -26.15 7.09 -3.32
N LYS A 363 -24.90 7.23 -2.84
CA LYS A 363 -24.43 8.51 -2.26
C LYS A 363 -24.39 9.63 -3.30
N ALA A 364 -24.01 9.35 -4.55
CA ALA A 364 -24.04 10.35 -5.62
C ALA A 364 -25.47 10.73 -6.04
N ALA A 365 -26.40 9.77 -6.09
CA ALA A 365 -27.81 10.01 -6.42
C ALA A 365 -28.53 10.80 -5.30
N GLN A 366 -28.30 10.43 -4.04
CA GLN A 366 -28.83 11.17 -2.87
C GLN A 366 -28.25 12.58 -2.78
N ARG A 367 -27.02 12.80 -3.25
CA ARG A 367 -26.32 14.09 -3.21
C ARG A 367 -26.90 15.13 -4.17
N PHE A 368 -27.53 14.72 -5.26
CA PHE A 368 -28.05 15.64 -6.28
C PHE A 368 -29.58 15.67 -6.38
N LYS A 369 -30.31 14.87 -5.59
CA LYS A 369 -31.79 14.81 -5.59
C LYS A 369 -32.38 14.73 -7.01
N PHE A 370 -31.94 13.75 -7.79
CA PHE A 370 -32.52 13.52 -9.12
C PHE A 370 -33.87 12.80 -8.99
N ASP A 371 -34.96 13.47 -9.36
CA ASP A 371 -36.33 12.91 -9.25
C ASP A 371 -36.72 12.02 -10.46
N SER A 372 -36.02 12.10 -11.60
CA SER A 372 -36.12 11.14 -12.71
C SER A 372 -34.92 11.25 -13.67
N THR A 373 -34.27 10.13 -14.00
CA THR A 373 -32.92 10.12 -14.60
C THR A 373 -32.86 10.19 -16.13
N GLU A 374 -33.93 9.96 -16.87
CA GLU A 374 -33.83 9.73 -18.33
C GLU A 374 -34.18 10.96 -19.19
N ASP A 375 -35.20 11.73 -18.82
CA ASP A 375 -35.66 12.85 -19.64
C ASP A 375 -34.80 14.12 -19.51
N ASP A 376 -34.15 14.31 -18.36
CA ASP A 376 -33.29 15.46 -18.11
C ASP A 376 -31.93 15.33 -18.81
N ILE A 377 -31.36 14.11 -18.89
CA ILE A 377 -30.08 13.84 -19.57
C ILE A 377 -30.18 14.12 -21.07
N VAL A 378 -31.31 13.75 -21.69
CA VAL A 378 -31.53 13.96 -23.13
C VAL A 378 -31.68 15.45 -23.46
N ASN A 379 -32.34 16.21 -22.59
CA ASN A 379 -32.51 17.65 -22.75
C ASN A 379 -31.22 18.44 -22.48
N THR A 380 -30.39 18.00 -21.53
CA THR A 380 -29.05 18.57 -21.32
C THR A 380 -28.13 18.24 -22.48
N MET A 381 -28.14 17.00 -22.99
CA MET A 381 -27.35 16.60 -24.16
C MET A 381 -27.68 17.41 -25.42
N LYS A 382 -28.97 17.66 -25.69
CA LYS A 382 -29.39 18.51 -26.82
C LYS A 382 -28.89 19.95 -26.69
N LYS A 383 -28.97 20.53 -25.50
CA LYS A 383 -28.49 21.89 -25.25
C LYS A 383 -26.97 21.99 -25.29
N PHE A 384 -26.27 20.95 -24.84
CA PHE A 384 -24.81 20.89 -24.93
C PHE A 384 -24.31 20.85 -26.38
N SER A 385 -25.02 20.14 -27.27
CA SER A 385 -24.68 20.07 -28.69
C SER A 385 -24.93 21.39 -29.43
N GLU A 386 -25.84 22.23 -28.92
CA GLU A 386 -26.12 23.54 -29.51
C GLU A 386 -25.08 24.60 -29.09
N LEU A 387 -24.38 24.39 -27.97
CA LEU A 387 -23.46 25.37 -27.36
C LEU A 387 -21.98 25.11 -27.67
N ILE A 388 -21.60 23.85 -27.87
CA ILE A 388 -20.26 23.48 -28.33
C ILE A 388 -20.38 23.22 -29.82
N ASP A 389 -19.73 24.05 -30.63
CA ASP A 389 -19.64 23.93 -32.10
C ASP A 389 -18.76 22.73 -32.52
N VAL A 390 -18.85 21.62 -31.79
CA VAL A 390 -18.13 20.36 -31.95
C VAL A 390 -19.10 19.23 -31.61
N ASP A 391 -19.27 18.27 -32.52
CA ASP A 391 -20.11 17.10 -32.30
C ASP A 391 -19.69 16.35 -31.02
N ILE A 392 -20.66 16.15 -30.10
CA ILE A 392 -20.50 15.46 -28.81
C ILE A 392 -19.85 14.06 -28.95
N GLN A 393 -19.95 13.45 -30.14
CA GLN A 393 -19.30 12.19 -30.49
C GLN A 393 -17.77 12.19 -30.27
N TRP A 394 -17.13 13.36 -30.21
CA TRP A 394 -15.69 13.51 -30.00
C TRP A 394 -15.26 13.62 -28.53
N ILE A 395 -16.18 13.62 -27.56
CA ILE A 395 -15.83 13.59 -26.14
C ILE A 395 -15.64 12.12 -25.70
N PRO A 396 -14.40 11.68 -25.39
CA PRO A 396 -14.07 10.26 -25.33
C PRO A 396 -14.60 9.52 -24.09
N SER A 397 -15.14 10.20 -23.06
CA SER A 397 -15.65 9.51 -21.86
C SER A 397 -16.98 10.05 -21.31
N LYS A 398 -17.90 9.13 -21.00
CA LYS A 398 -19.19 9.44 -20.35
C LYS A 398 -19.04 10.13 -18.99
N GLN A 399 -17.92 9.91 -18.29
CA GLN A 399 -17.62 10.57 -17.02
C GLN A 399 -17.27 12.05 -17.21
N GLN A 400 -16.47 12.39 -18.23
CA GLN A 400 -16.18 13.79 -18.55
C GLN A 400 -17.46 14.52 -18.99
N VAL A 401 -18.33 13.86 -19.77
CA VAL A 401 -19.64 14.41 -20.13
C VAL A 401 -20.47 14.71 -18.88
N ARG A 402 -20.59 13.78 -17.92
CA ARG A 402 -21.31 14.00 -16.66
C ARG A 402 -20.72 15.12 -15.79
N ILE A 403 -19.40 15.26 -15.75
CA ILE A 403 -18.73 16.35 -15.03
C ILE A 403 -19.06 17.69 -15.69
N LEU A 404 -19.00 17.76 -17.01
CA LEU A 404 -19.33 18.96 -17.78
C LEU A 404 -20.82 19.32 -17.67
N GLU A 405 -21.72 18.33 -17.73
CA GLU A 405 -23.15 18.47 -17.47
C GLU A 405 -23.41 18.99 -16.05
N ALA A 406 -22.73 18.46 -15.03
CA ALA A 406 -22.87 18.93 -13.65
C ALA A 406 -22.34 20.37 -13.48
N GLN A 407 -21.23 20.71 -14.14
CA GLN A 407 -20.66 22.07 -14.15
C GLN A 407 -21.57 23.07 -14.88
N GLU A 408 -22.22 22.67 -15.95
CA GLU A 408 -23.18 23.49 -16.68
C GLU A 408 -24.50 23.63 -15.90
N TYR A 409 -25.00 22.55 -15.29
CA TYR A 409 -26.17 22.58 -14.41
C TYR A 409 -26.00 23.59 -13.27
N LEU A 410 -24.80 23.64 -12.66
CA LEU A 410 -24.46 24.65 -11.64
C LEU A 410 -24.46 26.09 -12.20
N LYS A 411 -24.09 26.28 -13.48
CA LYS A 411 -24.05 27.59 -14.14
C LYS A 411 -25.41 28.07 -14.63
N THR A 412 -26.29 27.15 -15.05
CA THR A 412 -27.53 27.44 -15.80
C THR A 412 -28.79 27.43 -14.93
N LYS A 413 -28.87 26.61 -13.86
CA LYS A 413 -30.06 26.58 -13.00
C LYS A 413 -30.13 27.84 -12.14
N GLN A 414 -31.04 28.74 -12.47
CA GLN A 414 -31.28 29.97 -11.72
C GLN A 414 -31.68 29.64 -10.27
N GLY A 415 -31.01 30.27 -9.30
CA GLY A 415 -31.30 30.12 -7.87
C GLY A 415 -30.27 29.27 -7.11
N GLU A 416 -30.46 27.95 -7.06
CA GLU A 416 -29.70 27.08 -6.15
C GLU A 416 -28.27 26.79 -6.62
N GLY A 417 -28.06 26.56 -7.92
CA GLY A 417 -26.72 26.29 -8.49
C GLY A 417 -25.79 27.50 -8.40
N GLN A 418 -26.32 28.70 -8.66
CA GLN A 418 -25.58 29.96 -8.52
C GLN A 418 -25.24 30.25 -7.05
N LYS A 419 -26.16 30.02 -6.10
CA LYS A 419 -25.88 30.13 -4.67
C LYS A 419 -24.76 29.20 -4.23
N MET A 420 -24.78 27.93 -4.64
CA MET A 420 -23.71 26.97 -4.34
C MET A 420 -22.37 27.40 -4.94
N LEU A 421 -22.36 27.93 -6.17
CA LEU A 421 -21.15 28.46 -6.81
C LEU A 421 -20.64 29.72 -6.10
N GLU A 422 -21.53 30.59 -5.63
CA GLU A 422 -21.19 31.77 -4.84
C GLU A 422 -20.65 31.39 -3.46
N GLU A 423 -21.25 30.40 -2.79
CA GLU A 423 -20.75 29.82 -1.54
C GLU A 423 -19.36 29.20 -1.74
N LEU A 424 -19.14 28.44 -2.82
CA LEU A 424 -17.83 27.91 -3.17
C LEU A 424 -16.83 29.03 -3.46
N LYS A 425 -17.21 30.06 -4.23
CA LYS A 425 -16.37 31.24 -4.47
C LYS A 425 -16.03 31.97 -3.17
N GLN A 426 -16.97 32.09 -2.24
CA GLN A 426 -16.75 32.69 -0.94
C GLN A 426 -15.81 31.85 -0.09
N LYS A 427 -15.98 30.52 -0.07
CA LYS A 427 -15.08 29.58 0.63
C LYS A 427 -13.66 29.56 0.04
N ILE A 428 -13.53 29.62 -1.29
CA ILE A 428 -12.23 29.72 -1.98
C ILE A 428 -11.55 31.07 -1.73
N LYS A 429 -12.34 32.16 -1.57
CA LYS A 429 -11.82 33.50 -1.23
C LYS A 429 -11.29 33.58 0.19
N VAL A 430 -11.78 32.76 1.13
CA VAL A 430 -11.16 32.66 2.45
C VAL A 430 -9.76 32.09 2.22
N PRO A 431 -8.68 32.77 2.63
CA PRO A 431 -7.32 32.29 2.48
C PRO A 431 -7.10 31.15 3.47
N SER A 432 -7.72 30.01 3.19
CA SER A 432 -7.24 28.75 3.72
C SER A 432 -5.85 28.58 3.12
N SER A 433 -4.84 28.27 3.94
CA SER A 433 -3.44 28.13 3.52
C SER A 433 -3.21 26.89 2.62
N PHE A 434 -4.23 26.44 1.89
CA PHE A 434 -4.24 25.20 1.15
C PHE A 434 -3.72 25.36 -0.27
N ASP A 435 -3.02 24.32 -0.69
CA ASP A 435 -2.49 24.12 -2.03
C ASP A 435 -3.64 24.07 -3.04
N ILE A 436 -3.63 24.97 -4.03
CA ILE A 436 -4.64 25.09 -5.09
C ILE A 436 -4.85 23.73 -5.79
N ALA A 437 -3.79 22.92 -5.91
CA ALA A 437 -3.85 21.60 -6.51
C ALA A 437 -4.79 20.65 -5.73
N SER A 438 -4.79 20.71 -4.40
CA SER A 438 -5.63 19.84 -3.56
C SER A 438 -7.12 20.13 -3.73
N ILE A 439 -7.48 21.42 -3.86
CA ILE A 439 -8.84 21.86 -4.14
C ILE A 439 -9.28 21.32 -5.49
N PHE A 440 -8.43 21.41 -6.51
CA PHE A 440 -8.73 20.93 -7.86
C PHE A 440 -8.89 19.40 -7.93
N VAL A 441 -8.07 18.65 -7.20
CA VAL A 441 -8.22 17.17 -7.09
C VAL A 441 -9.57 16.83 -6.46
N LYS A 442 -9.87 17.48 -5.33
CA LYS A 442 -11.14 17.30 -4.62
C LYS A 442 -12.35 17.75 -5.44
N GLU A 443 -12.22 18.79 -6.26
CA GLU A 443 -13.27 19.30 -7.14
C GLU A 443 -13.58 18.28 -8.24
N LYS A 444 -12.53 17.76 -8.90
CA LYS A 444 -12.66 16.71 -9.92
C LYS A 444 -13.25 15.42 -9.38
N ALA A 445 -12.87 15.05 -8.15
CA ALA A 445 -13.46 13.91 -7.45
C ALA A 445 -14.88 14.20 -6.95
N ALA A 446 -15.36 15.45 -7.06
CA ALA A 446 -16.54 15.96 -6.41
C ALA A 446 -16.58 15.51 -4.95
N SER A 447 -15.55 15.72 -4.13
CA SER A 447 -15.56 15.27 -2.73
C SER A 447 -16.52 16.11 -1.86
N VAL A 448 -17.14 15.49 -0.83
CA VAL A 448 -18.01 16.22 0.14
C VAL A 448 -17.17 17.06 1.10
N GLU A 449 -15.90 16.70 1.28
CA GLU A 449 -14.94 17.37 2.17
C GLU A 449 -14.78 18.85 1.84
N LEU A 450 -14.79 19.23 0.55
CA LEU A 450 -14.74 20.64 0.12
C LEU A 450 -15.86 21.50 0.70
N LEU A 451 -17.04 20.90 0.95
CA LEU A 451 -18.18 21.60 1.50
C LEU A 451 -18.13 21.65 3.03
N GLN A 452 -17.52 20.64 3.66
CA GLN A 452 -17.40 20.48 5.11
C GLN A 452 -16.16 21.16 5.71
N GLU A 453 -15.21 21.60 4.88
CA GLU A 453 -14.12 22.46 5.31
C GLU A 453 -14.71 23.75 5.89
N LYS A 454 -14.70 23.84 7.23
CA LYS A 454 -15.05 25.06 7.93
C LYS A 454 -13.98 26.09 7.62
N PRO A 455 -14.34 27.36 7.36
CA PRO A 455 -13.35 28.43 7.43
C PRO A 455 -12.68 28.34 8.79
N THR A 456 -11.35 28.30 8.81
CA THR A 456 -10.56 28.27 10.04
C THR A 456 -11.12 29.38 10.94
N GLU A 457 -11.70 29.02 12.09
CA GLU A 457 -12.13 30.01 13.06
C GLU A 457 -10.91 30.90 13.34
N GLU A 458 -11.07 32.22 13.22
CA GLU A 458 -9.97 33.13 13.50
C GLU A 458 -9.47 32.79 14.91
N PRO A 459 -8.20 32.36 15.07
CA PRO A 459 -7.69 32.06 16.39
C PRO A 459 -7.88 33.32 17.24
N PRO A 460 -8.15 33.18 18.56
CA PRO A 460 -8.21 34.34 19.44
C PRO A 460 -6.98 35.19 19.17
N ARG A 461 -7.16 36.51 18.99
CA ARG A 461 -6.09 37.46 18.65
C ARG A 461 -5.01 37.47 19.73
N LYS A 462 -4.14 36.46 19.71
CA LYS A 462 -2.90 36.39 20.46
C LYS A 462 -1.86 37.14 19.64
N ASN A 463 -0.95 37.84 20.32
CA ASN A 463 0.22 38.42 19.67
C ASN A 463 1.00 37.30 18.96
N VAL A 464 1.21 37.46 17.66
CA VAL A 464 1.91 36.47 16.81
C VAL A 464 3.31 36.15 17.36
N LEU A 465 3.96 37.16 17.94
CA LEU A 465 5.25 37.02 18.64
C LEU A 465 5.17 36.05 19.81
N ASN A 466 4.24 36.25 20.75
CA ASN A 466 4.07 35.35 21.90
C ASN A 466 3.79 33.91 21.46
N LEU A 467 2.95 33.73 20.44
CA LEU A 467 2.60 32.40 19.93
C LEU A 467 3.82 31.74 19.26
N TRP A 468 4.64 32.51 18.55
CA TRP A 468 5.88 32.03 17.97
C TRP A 468 6.94 31.68 19.04
N GLU A 469 7.04 32.47 20.11
CA GLU A 469 7.89 32.17 21.27
C GLU A 469 7.42 30.89 21.97
N GLU A 470 6.12 30.75 22.25
CA GLU A 470 5.51 29.53 22.78
C GLU A 470 5.83 28.31 21.89
N ILE A 471 5.68 28.44 20.56
CA ILE A 471 6.02 27.36 19.62
C ILE A 471 7.51 27.04 19.65
N ASN A 472 8.39 28.03 19.75
CA ASN A 472 9.83 27.82 19.81
C ASN A 472 10.26 27.17 21.12
N GLU A 473 9.62 27.49 22.24
CA GLU A 473 9.80 26.79 23.50
C GLU A 473 9.37 25.32 23.39
N ILE A 474 8.21 25.06 22.77
CA ILE A 474 7.75 23.70 22.49
C ILE A 474 8.74 22.97 21.58
N LYS A 475 9.20 23.59 20.49
CA LYS A 475 10.19 22.99 19.58
C LYS A 475 11.51 22.67 20.30
N LYS A 476 12.01 23.59 21.13
CA LYS A 476 13.19 23.36 21.97
C LYS A 476 12.99 22.16 22.91
N SER A 477 11.81 22.02 23.52
CA SER A 477 11.50 20.88 24.39
C SER A 477 11.53 19.53 23.64
N VAL A 478 11.25 19.56 22.34
CA VAL A 478 11.23 18.40 21.45
C VAL A 478 12.58 18.16 20.75
N GLY A 479 13.56 19.07 20.91
CA GLY A 479 14.89 18.98 20.30
C GLY A 479 15.03 19.66 18.93
N ILE A 480 13.98 20.30 18.43
CA ILE A 480 14.00 21.00 17.13
C ILE A 480 14.59 22.40 17.32
N GLU A 481 15.58 22.76 16.50
CA GLU A 481 16.17 24.10 16.56
C GLU A 481 15.13 25.18 16.21
N PRO A 482 15.01 26.24 17.03
CA PRO A 482 14.09 27.34 16.76
C PRO A 482 14.57 28.13 15.54
N SER A 483 13.72 28.26 14.52
CA SER A 483 14.01 29.11 13.38
C SER A 483 13.66 30.56 13.70
N HIS A 484 14.53 31.50 13.31
CA HIS A 484 14.29 32.94 13.34
C HIS A 484 14.03 33.44 11.93
N PRO A 485 12.77 33.35 11.44
CA PRO A 485 12.45 33.85 10.12
C PRO A 485 12.48 35.39 10.11
N LYS A 486 12.90 35.97 8.97
CA LYS A 486 13.12 37.43 8.81
C LYS A 486 11.93 38.30 9.23
N TRP A 487 10.70 37.83 9.03
CA TRP A 487 9.50 38.57 9.43
C TRP A 487 9.39 38.77 10.95
N VAL A 488 9.99 37.88 11.77
CA VAL A 488 10.06 38.05 13.23
C VAL A 488 11.06 39.16 13.57
N GLU A 489 12.18 39.25 12.87
CA GLU A 489 13.15 40.35 13.04
C GLU A 489 12.51 41.71 12.67
N GLU A 490 11.69 41.73 11.61
CA GLU A 490 10.93 42.91 11.17
C GLU A 490 9.85 43.34 12.17
N LEU A 491 9.23 42.41 12.91
CA LEU A 491 8.25 42.73 13.95
C LEU A 491 8.90 43.18 15.28
N VAL A 492 10.11 42.72 15.57
CA VAL A 492 10.87 43.09 16.78
C VAL A 492 11.61 44.43 16.59
N SER A 493 11.92 44.82 15.36
CA SER A 493 12.55 46.12 15.04
C SER A 493 11.51 47.15 14.61
N PRO A 494 11.14 48.13 15.46
CA PRO A 494 10.29 49.23 15.01
C PRO A 494 11.11 50.09 14.06
N THR A 495 10.92 49.91 12.75
CA THR A 495 11.35 50.92 11.79
C THR A 495 10.52 52.17 12.06
N PRO A 496 11.13 53.34 12.36
CA PRO A 496 10.37 54.56 12.56
C PRO A 496 9.65 54.89 11.25
N ILE A 497 8.33 54.85 11.30
CA ILE A 497 7.45 55.27 10.21
C ILE A 497 7.85 56.71 9.85
N GLN A 498 8.47 56.91 8.69
CA GLN A 498 8.64 58.26 8.17
C GLN A 498 7.25 58.78 7.78
N PRO A 499 6.80 59.92 8.34
CA PRO A 499 5.53 60.51 7.94
C PRO A 499 5.61 60.93 6.46
N ILE A 500 4.60 60.54 5.70
CA ILE A 500 4.37 60.89 4.28
C ILE A 500 4.22 62.41 4.12
#